data_AF-A0A2R8FBZ1-F1
#
_entry.id   AF-A0A2R8FBZ1-F1
#
_cell.length_a   1.000
_cell.length_b   1.000
_cell.length_c   1.000
_cell.angle_alpha   90.00
_cell.angle_beta   90.00
_cell.angle_gamma   90.00
#
_symmetry.space_group_name_H-M   'P 1'
#
loop_
_entity.id
_entity.type
_entity.pdbx_description
1 polymer ?
#
loop_
_entity_poly.entity_id
_entity_poly.type
_entity_poly.pdbx_seq_one_letter_code
_entity_poly.pdbx_strand_id
1 'polypeptide(L)'
;MSFTYFLALPIDAPTQERLLRSPKRWESLLNSSLYLRIITHQNIPYLAKELPRFPLSIEDWEKTVLHVSSLLKSLFLCSDLSPLRLLVCSKIEQITLKDLDSFSQNR
;
A
#
# COMPACT_ATOMS: atom_id res chain seq x y z
N MET A 1 -18.19 13.09 9.04
CA MET A 1 -17.49 11.87 8.57
C MET A 1 -16.23 12.33 7.85
N SER A 2 -15.06 11.92 8.32
CA SER A 2 -13.78 12.22 7.66
C SER A 2 -13.41 11.08 6.73
N PHE A 3 -13.00 11.41 5.50
CA PHE A 3 -12.44 10.44 4.57
C PHE A 3 -10.92 10.49 4.64
N THR A 4 -10.28 9.33 4.51
CA THR A 4 -8.83 9.21 4.34
C THR A 4 -8.55 8.77 2.91
N TYR A 5 -7.55 9.40 2.29
CA TYR A 5 -7.21 9.19 0.89
C TYR A 5 -5.88 8.47 0.78
N PHE A 6 -5.80 7.48 -0.10
CA PHE A 6 -4.60 6.68 -0.30
C PHE A 6 -4.28 6.55 -1.77
N LEU A 7 -2.99 6.60 -2.10
CA LEU A 7 -2.51 6.00 -3.35
C LEU A 7 -2.10 4.56 -3.03
N ALA A 8 -2.81 3.59 -3.60
CA ALA A 8 -2.75 2.21 -3.15
C ALA A 8 -2.61 1.23 -4.31
N LEU A 9 -1.74 0.23 -4.12
CA LEU A 9 -1.56 -0.90 -5.01
C LEU A 9 -2.13 -2.16 -4.34
N PRO A 10 -3.09 -2.87 -4.96
CA PRO A 10 -3.54 -4.17 -4.47
C PRO A 10 -2.36 -5.13 -4.34
N ILE A 11 -2.29 -5.88 -3.25
CA ILE A 11 -1.26 -6.91 -3.07
C ILE A 11 -1.72 -8.16 -3.82
N ASP A 12 -0.97 -8.54 -4.85
CA ASP A 12 -1.15 -9.81 -5.56
C ASP A 12 -0.41 -10.96 -4.85
N ALA A 13 -0.71 -12.20 -5.22
CA ALA A 13 -0.11 -13.38 -4.59
C ALA A 13 1.43 -13.39 -4.66
N PRO A 14 2.09 -13.05 -5.79
CA PRO A 14 3.55 -12.95 -5.86
C PRO A 14 4.14 -11.91 -4.90
N THR A 15 3.53 -10.71 -4.81
CA THR A 15 3.99 -9.68 -3.87
C THR A 15 3.79 -10.12 -2.43
N GLN A 16 2.64 -10.74 -2.13
CA GLN A 16 2.35 -11.29 -0.81
C GLN A 16 3.39 -12.32 -0.38
N GLU A 17 3.67 -13.32 -1.22
CA GLU A 17 4.66 -14.36 -0.92
C GLU A 17 6.04 -13.74 -0.63
N ARG A 18 6.46 -12.76 -1.44
CA ARG A 18 7.73 -12.06 -1.24
C ARG A 18 7.78 -11.27 0.07
N LEU A 19 6.69 -10.61 0.44
CA LEU A 19 6.59 -9.91 1.72
C LEU A 19 6.70 -10.90 2.89
N LEU A 20 6.07 -12.07 2.78
CA LEU A 20 6.08 -13.10 3.82
C LEU A 20 7.40 -13.88 3.90
N ARG A 21 8.16 -14.00 2.80
CA ARG A 21 9.47 -14.69 2.78
C ARG A 21 10.58 -13.94 3.53
N SER A 22 10.46 -12.62 3.73
CA SER A 22 11.50 -11.83 4.41
C SER A 22 10.90 -10.74 5.30
N PRO A 23 10.08 -11.11 6.30
CA PRO A 23 9.24 -10.17 7.04
C PRO A 23 10.08 -9.13 7.78
N LYS A 24 11.21 -9.54 8.38
CA LYS A 24 12.13 -8.64 9.09
C LYS A 24 12.68 -7.50 8.23
N ARG A 25 12.85 -7.72 6.92
CA ARG A 25 13.31 -6.67 5.98
C ARG A 25 12.21 -5.64 5.75
N TRP A 26 10.96 -6.10 5.70
CA TRP A 26 9.81 -5.28 5.32
C TRP A 26 9.17 -4.60 6.54
N GLU A 27 9.21 -5.20 7.72
CA GLU A 27 8.64 -4.65 8.96
C GLU A 27 9.17 -3.25 9.28
N SER A 28 10.45 -2.97 9.00
CA SER A 28 11.05 -1.64 9.25
C SER A 28 10.68 -0.60 8.19
N LEU A 29 10.28 -1.03 6.99
CA LEU A 29 9.88 -0.18 5.88
C LEU A 29 8.36 0.01 5.83
N LEU A 30 7.59 -0.89 6.42
CA LEU A 30 6.14 -0.83 6.48
C LEU A 30 5.69 -0.01 7.68
N ASN A 31 4.55 0.65 7.54
CA ASN A 31 3.87 1.40 8.61
C ASN A 31 4.62 2.65 9.14
N SER A 32 5.79 2.97 8.59
CA SER A 32 6.41 4.28 8.74
C SER A 32 5.65 5.34 7.94
N SER A 33 5.53 6.56 8.47
CA SER A 33 4.91 7.69 7.78
C SER A 33 5.64 8.05 6.47
N LEU A 34 6.93 7.72 6.36
CA LEU A 34 7.76 7.99 5.19
C LEU A 34 7.50 7.02 4.03
N TYR A 35 7.03 5.81 4.34
CA TYR A 35 6.90 4.72 3.36
C TYR A 35 5.44 4.32 3.14
N LEU A 36 5.20 3.05 2.84
CA LEU A 36 3.89 2.47 2.59
C LEU A 36 3.40 1.71 3.83
N ARG A 37 2.08 1.62 3.96
CA ARG A 37 1.40 0.82 4.99
C ARG A 37 0.66 -0.33 4.33
N ILE A 38 0.48 -1.42 5.05
CA ILE A 38 -0.45 -2.46 4.62
C ILE A 38 -1.81 -2.14 5.22
N ILE A 39 -2.78 -1.93 4.34
CA ILE A 39 -4.17 -1.69 4.75
C ILE A 39 -5.07 -2.73 4.10
N THR A 40 -6.21 -2.98 4.73
CA THR A 40 -7.31 -3.70 4.11
C THR A 40 -8.46 -2.74 3.83
N HIS A 41 -9.02 -2.87 2.63
CA HIS A 41 -10.23 -2.18 2.25
C HIS A 41 -11.12 -3.14 1.49
N GLN A 42 -12.35 -3.33 1.95
CA GLN A 42 -13.30 -4.30 1.37
C GLN A 42 -12.70 -5.71 1.23
N ASN A 43 -12.00 -6.18 2.27
CA ASN A 43 -11.35 -7.49 2.32
C ASN A 43 -10.24 -7.71 1.27
N ILE A 44 -9.70 -6.63 0.68
CA ILE A 44 -8.55 -6.68 -0.23
C ILE A 44 -7.37 -6.00 0.47
N PRO A 45 -6.20 -6.65 0.55
CA PRO A 45 -5.00 -6.03 1.09
C PRO A 45 -4.32 -5.12 0.05
N TYR A 46 -3.77 -4.00 0.52
CA TYR A 46 -3.09 -3.01 -0.30
C TYR A 46 -1.77 -2.56 0.33
N LEU A 47 -0.79 -2.27 -0.51
CA LEU A 47 0.32 -1.37 -0.18
C LEU A 47 -0.13 0.06 -0.47
N ALA A 48 -0.28 0.87 0.57
CA ALA A 48 -0.90 2.18 0.48
C ALA A 48 -0.02 3.29 1.04
N LYS A 49 0.03 4.41 0.32
CA LYS A 49 0.56 5.69 0.81
C LYS A 49 -0.61 6.59 1.18
N GLU A 50 -0.69 6.97 2.45
CA GLU A 50 -1.66 7.96 2.90
C GLU A 50 -1.33 9.33 2.28
N LEU A 51 -2.35 9.99 1.74
CA LEU A 51 -2.24 11.34 1.21
C LEU A 51 -2.56 12.33 2.34
N PRO A 52 -1.67 13.29 2.64
CA PRO A 52 -1.87 14.24 3.75
C PRO A 52 -3.07 15.17 3.52
N ARG A 53 -3.43 15.40 2.25
CA ARG A 53 -4.60 16.19 1.83
C ARG A 53 -5.07 15.71 0.46
N PHE A 54 -6.36 15.89 0.18
CA PHE A 54 -6.94 15.69 -1.14
C PHE A 54 -8.14 16.66 -1.31
N PRO A 55 -8.36 17.25 -2.50
CA PRO A 55 -7.56 17.13 -3.72
C PRO A 55 -6.16 17.77 -3.61
N LEU A 56 -5.25 17.31 -4.47
CA LEU A 56 -3.91 17.88 -4.66
C LEU A 56 -3.88 18.73 -5.93
N SER A 57 -2.91 19.64 -6.05
CA SER A 57 -2.59 20.25 -7.34
C SER A 57 -2.07 19.18 -8.31
N ILE A 58 -2.14 19.44 -9.61
CA ILE A 58 -1.65 18.50 -10.64
C ILE A 58 -0.16 18.20 -10.41
N GLU A 59 0.65 19.24 -10.15
CA GLU A 59 2.08 19.09 -9.88
C GLU A 59 2.38 18.23 -8.63
N ASP A 60 1.64 18.47 -7.54
CA ASP A 60 1.79 17.68 -6.31
C ASP A 60 1.34 16.23 -6.52
N TRP A 61 0.29 16.03 -7.31
CA TRP A 61 -0.22 14.71 -7.67
C TRP A 61 0.81 13.93 -8.46
N GLU A 62 1.38 14.50 -9.51
CA GLU A 62 2.41 13.86 -10.34
C GLU A 62 3.65 13.49 -9.52
N LYS A 63 4.14 14.40 -8.67
CA LYS A 63 5.24 14.13 -7.73
C LYS A 63 4.93 12.97 -6.80
N THR A 64 3.70 12.95 -6.27
CA THR A 64 3.25 11.89 -5.37
C THR A 64 3.20 10.54 -6.08
N VAL A 65 2.63 10.49 -7.29
CA VAL A 65 2.55 9.26 -8.10
C VAL A 65 3.94 8.76 -8.45
N LEU A 66 4.86 9.63 -8.88
CA LEU A 66 6.24 9.27 -9.19
C LEU A 66 6.97 8.72 -7.95
N HIS A 67 6.82 9.40 -6.81
CA HIS A 67 7.44 8.97 -5.56
C HIS A 67 6.95 7.58 -5.12
N VAL A 68 5.64 7.38 -5.08
CA VAL A 68 5.03 6.10 -4.68
C VAL A 68 5.39 4.99 -5.67
N SER A 69 5.37 5.29 -6.98
CA SER A 69 5.78 4.33 -8.02
C SER A 69 7.26 3.92 -7.86
N SER A 70 8.12 4.88 -7.54
CA SER A 70 9.53 4.62 -7.26
C SER A 70 9.70 3.74 -6.03
N LEU A 71 8.99 4.02 -4.92
CA LEU A 71 9.01 3.18 -3.73
C LEU A 71 8.54 1.75 -4.02
N LEU A 72 7.41 1.60 -4.72
CA LEU A 72 6.85 0.29 -5.07
C LEU A 72 7.82 -0.54 -5.93
N LYS A 73 8.49 0.07 -6.90
CA LYS A 73 9.48 -0.61 -7.76
C LYS A 73 10.80 -0.90 -7.05
N SER A 74 11.37 0.08 -6.37
CA SER A 74 12.73 -0.01 -5.82
C SER A 74 12.79 -0.74 -4.49
N LEU A 75 11.85 -0.45 -3.58
CA LEU A 75 11.83 -1.07 -2.27
C LEU A 75 11.01 -2.35 -2.33
N PHE A 76 9.74 -2.27 -2.75
CA PHE A 76 8.82 -3.40 -2.68
C PHE A 76 8.87 -4.35 -3.88
N LEU A 77 9.70 -4.02 -4.89
CA LEU A 77 9.95 -4.83 -6.08
C LEU A 77 8.67 -5.16 -6.88
N CYS A 78 7.65 -4.33 -6.80
CA CYS A 78 6.41 -4.48 -7.58
C CYS A 78 6.72 -4.18 -9.06
N SER A 79 6.57 -5.19 -9.91
CA SER A 79 6.87 -5.12 -11.34
C SER A 79 5.75 -4.43 -12.13
N ASP A 80 4.49 -4.74 -11.79
CA ASP A 80 3.32 -4.13 -12.38
C ASP A 80 2.70 -3.10 -11.43
N LEU A 81 2.53 -1.88 -11.93
CA LEU A 81 1.89 -0.77 -11.23
C LEU A 81 0.61 -0.30 -11.94
N SER A 82 0.18 -0.95 -13.01
CA SER A 82 -1.09 -0.64 -13.70
C SER A 82 -2.30 -0.67 -12.76
N PRO A 83 -2.36 -1.52 -11.71
CA PRO A 83 -3.46 -1.50 -10.73
C PRO A 83 -3.39 -0.37 -9.69
N LEU A 84 -2.37 0.51 -9.74
CA LEU A 84 -2.21 1.61 -8.79
C LEU A 84 -3.39 2.58 -8.91
N ARG A 85 -4.07 2.84 -7.78
CA ARG A 85 -5.29 3.64 -7.77
C ARG A 85 -5.42 4.53 -6.55
N LEU A 86 -6.19 5.60 -6.71
CA LEU A 86 -6.66 6.40 -5.60
C LEU A 86 -7.77 5.63 -4.88
N LEU A 87 -7.60 5.39 -3.58
CA LEU A 87 -8.65 4.87 -2.70
C LEU A 87 -9.16 5.99 -1.79
N VAL A 88 -10.48 6.02 -1.62
CA VAL A 88 -11.18 6.89 -0.69
C VAL A 88 -11.81 6.00 0.36
N CYS A 89 -11.33 6.10 1.59
CA CYS A 89 -11.73 5.19 2.66
C CYS A 89 -12.46 5.96 3.76
N SER A 90 -13.67 5.53 4.12
CA SER A 90 -14.39 6.00 5.32
C SER A 90 -13.98 5.23 6.58
N LYS A 91 -13.52 3.99 6.41
CA LYS A 91 -12.92 3.13 7.43
C LYS A 91 -11.77 2.36 6.80
N ILE A 92 -10.65 2.29 7.52
CA ILE A 92 -9.47 1.50 7.16
C ILE A 92 -9.10 0.62 8.33
N GLU A 93 -8.61 -0.57 8.00
CA GLU A 93 -7.93 -1.44 8.95
C GLU A 93 -6.48 -1.53 8.50
N GLN A 94 -5.57 -1.05 9.34
CA GLN A 94 -4.16 -1.27 9.13
C GLN A 94 -3.83 -2.68 9.60
N ILE A 95 -3.17 -3.46 8.76
CA ILE A 95 -2.82 -4.84 9.07
C ILE A 95 -1.29 -5.02 9.08
N THR A 96 -0.82 -6.03 9.79
CA THR A 96 0.59 -6.41 9.81
C THR A 96 0.89 -7.46 8.74
N LEU A 97 2.18 -7.79 8.57
CA LEU A 97 2.57 -8.92 7.72
C LEU A 97 2.03 -10.26 8.23
N LYS A 98 1.85 -10.42 9.54
CA LYS A 98 1.26 -11.64 10.12
C LYS A 98 -0.21 -11.77 9.72
N ASP A 99 -0.93 -10.65 9.78
CA ASP A 99 -2.33 -10.61 9.37
C ASP A 99 -2.47 -10.85 7.87
N LEU A 100 -1.52 -10.37 7.06
CA LEU A 100 -1.45 -10.65 5.62
C LEU A 100 -1.30 -12.15 5.32
N ASP A 101 -0.60 -12.92 6.16
CA ASP A 101 -0.48 -14.38 5.99
C ASP A 101 -1.84 -15.08 6.07
N SER A 102 -2.71 -14.64 6.98
CA SER A 102 -4.09 -15.14 7.11
C SER A 102 -4.97 -14.91 5.87
N PHE A 103 -4.64 -13.96 5.00
CA PHE A 103 -5.31 -13.78 3.70
C PHE A 103 -4.89 -14.82 2.66
N SER A 104 -3.71 -15.44 2.82
CA SER A 104 -3.23 -16.48 1.91
C SER A 104 -3.91 -17.83 2.16
N GLN A 105 -4.28 -18.12 3.41
CA GLN A 105 -4.83 -19.42 3.83
C GLN A 105 -6.34 -19.58 3.56
N ASN A 106 -7.04 -18.49 3.21
CA ASN A 106 -8.48 -18.47 2.95
C ASN A 106 -8.82 -18.42 1.44
N ARG A 107 -7.87 -18.71 0.56
CA ARG A 107 -8.06 -18.85 -0.89
C ARG A 107 -7.65 -20.23 -1.35
#